data_AF-A0A3M8HA47-F1
#
_entry.id   AF-A0A3M8HA47-F1
#
_cell.length_a   1.000
_cell.length_b   1.000
_cell.length_c   1.000
_cell.angle_alpha   90.00
_cell.angle_beta   90.00
_cell.angle_gamma   90.00
#
_symmetry.space_group_name_H-M   'P 1'
#
loop_
_entity.id
_entity.type
_entity.pdbx_description
1 polymer ?
#
loop_
_entity_poly.entity_id
_entity_poly.type
_entity_poly.pdbx_seq_one_letter_code
_entity_poly.pdbx_strand_id
1 'polypeptide(L)' 'MNNRKPNPDDRSDNVEKLQKMVHNTIENIEAAEETMGFSSPEEKAKIQAKNERRKQALDGFREEIKDEAADRQQGE' A
#
# COMPACT_ATOMS: atom_id res chain seq x y z
N MET A 1 -23.33 6.95 29.09
CA MET A 1 -23.26 7.07 27.62
C MET A 1 -21.87 7.58 27.29
N ASN A 2 -20.94 6.66 26.98
CA ASN A 2 -19.57 7.06 26.64
C ASN A 2 -19.57 7.53 25.20
N ASN A 3 -19.72 8.84 25.02
CA ASN A 3 -19.38 9.52 23.77
C ASN A 3 -17.89 9.29 23.50
N ARG A 4 -17.54 8.17 22.86
CA ARG A 4 -16.36 8.13 22.00
C ARG A 4 -16.69 9.07 20.83
N LYS A 5 -16.54 10.37 21.05
CA LYS A 5 -16.21 11.25 19.93
C LYS A 5 -15.02 10.56 19.26
N PRO A 6 -15.08 10.22 17.96
CA PRO A 6 -13.85 9.98 17.25
C PRO A 6 -12.99 11.20 17.60
N ASN A 7 -11.78 10.99 18.11
CA ASN A 7 -10.79 12.02 17.85
C ASN A 7 -10.91 12.28 16.34
N PRO A 8 -10.82 13.53 15.86
CA PRO A 8 -10.50 13.72 14.46
C PRO A 8 -9.18 12.98 14.29
N ASP A 9 -9.24 11.70 13.89
CA ASP A 9 -8.08 10.93 13.51
C ASP A 9 -7.44 11.84 12.49
N ASP A 10 -6.22 12.26 12.78
CA ASP A 10 -5.52 13.17 11.92
C ASP A 10 -5.32 12.40 10.62
N ARG A 11 -6.24 12.59 9.67
CA ARG A 11 -6.32 11.80 8.43
C ARG A 11 -5.05 12.01 7.59
N SER A 12 -4.25 13.02 7.93
CA SER A 12 -2.90 13.21 7.42
C SER A 12 -1.97 12.03 7.76
N ASP A 13 -2.09 11.42 8.95
CA ASP A 13 -1.30 10.24 9.34
C ASP A 13 -1.64 9.03 8.46
N ASN A 14 -2.89 8.88 8.02
CA ASN A 14 -3.31 7.75 7.20
C ASN A 14 -2.74 7.85 5.79
N VAL A 15 -2.78 9.03 5.17
CA VAL A 15 -2.16 9.28 3.85
C VAL A 15 -0.66 9.02 3.91
N GLU A 16 0.05 9.51 4.93
CA GLU A 16 1.49 9.28 5.06
C GLU A 16 1.82 7.79 5.26
N LYS A 17 1.06 7.08 6.09
CA LYS A 17 1.22 5.62 6.29
C LYS A 17 0.98 4.85 4.99
N LEU A 18 -0.07 5.19 4.24
CA LEU A 18 -0.39 4.54 2.97
C LEU A 18 0.69 4.82 1.92
N GLN A 19 1.19 6.05 1.82
CA GLN A 19 2.31 6.39 0.94
C GLN A 19 3.57 5.59 1.29
N LYS A 20 3.89 5.45 2.59
CA LYS A 20 5.00 4.61 3.05
C LYS A 20 4.80 3.14 2.70
N MET A 21 3.59 2.61 2.86
CA MET A 21 3.27 1.23 2.47
C MET A 21 3.40 1.00 0.97
N VAL A 22 2.96 1.97 0.14
CA VAL A 22 3.15 1.95 -1.31
C VAL A 22 4.63 1.89 -1.67
N HIS A 23 5.44 2.80 -1.11
CA HIS A 23 6.88 2.84 -1.37
C HIS A 23 7.57 1.52 -0.98
N ASN A 24 7.35 1.05 0.25
CA ASN A 24 7.90 -0.23 0.72
C ASN A 24 7.46 -1.41 -0.17
N THR A 25 6.22 -1.39 -0.66
CA THR A 25 5.71 -2.48 -1.51
C THR A 25 6.38 -2.47 -2.88
N ILE A 26 6.66 -1.29 -3.45
CA ILE A 26 7.40 -1.13 -4.70
C ILE A 26 8.83 -1.65 -4.52
N GLU A 27 9.55 -1.21 -3.48
CA GLU A 27 10.91 -1.70 -3.20
C GLU A 27 10.95 -3.23 -3.03
N ASN A 28 9.94 -3.79 -2.36
CA ASN A 28 9.82 -5.25 -2.19
C ASN A 28 9.52 -6.00 -3.49
N ILE A 29 8.86 -5.36 -4.47
CA ILE A 29 8.66 -5.93 -5.81
C ILE A 29 10.00 -5.92 -6.55
N GLU A 30 10.69 -4.77 -6.58
CA GLU A 30 11.97 -4.59 -7.27
C GLU A 30 13.05 -5.53 -6.75
N ALA A 31 13.23 -5.60 -5.42
CA ALA A 31 14.19 -6.53 -4.80
C ALA A 31 13.85 -8.01 -5.09
N ALA A 32 12.56 -8.33 -5.19
CA ALA A 32 12.13 -9.68 -5.55
C ALA A 32 12.38 -9.99 -7.04
N GLU A 33 12.25 -9.00 -7.93
CA GLU A 33 12.58 -9.13 -9.35
C GLU A 33 14.08 -9.28 -9.59
N GLU A 34 14.92 -8.55 -8.83
CA GLU A 34 16.38 -8.70 -8.89
C GLU A 34 16.81 -10.13 -8.53
N THR A 35 16.28 -10.67 -7.42
CA THR A 35 16.58 -12.04 -6.98
C THR A 35 15.97 -13.11 -7.89
N MET A 36 14.91 -12.78 -8.65
CA MET A 36 14.28 -13.68 -9.60
C MET A 36 15.26 -14.17 -10.67
N GLY A 37 16.20 -13.32 -11.12
CA GLY A 37 17.19 -13.68 -12.14
C GLY A 37 18.02 -14.92 -11.78
N PHE A 38 18.31 -15.10 -10.50
CA PHE A 38 19.14 -16.18 -9.95
C PHE A 38 18.34 -17.35 -9.38
N SER A 39 17.02 -17.25 -9.37
CA SER A 39 16.12 -18.22 -8.75
C SER A 39 15.80 -19.41 -9.67
N SER A 40 15.45 -20.55 -9.08
CA SER A 40 14.93 -21.72 -9.81
C SER A 40 13.58 -21.42 -10.48
N PRO A 41 13.15 -22.16 -11.52
CA PRO A 41 11.86 -21.94 -12.19
C PRO A 41 10.66 -21.94 -11.24
N GLU A 42 10.66 -22.81 -10.22
CA GLU A 42 9.59 -22.87 -9.21
C GLU A 42 9.59 -21.62 -8.33
N GLU A 43 10.75 -21.17 -7.88
CA GLU A 43 10.89 -19.93 -7.10
C GLU A 43 10.49 -18.71 -7.91
N LYS A 44 10.87 -18.65 -9.20
CA LYS A 44 10.44 -17.58 -10.12
C LYS A 44 8.91 -17.49 -10.18
N ALA A 45 8.22 -18.61 -10.34
CA ALA A 45 6.76 -18.65 -10.37
C ALA A 45 6.14 -18.16 -9.04
N LYS A 46 6.72 -18.54 -7.89
CA LYS A 46 6.28 -18.07 -6.57
C LYS A 46 6.48 -16.56 -6.40
N ILE A 47 7.64 -16.04 -6.82
CA ILE A 47 7.95 -14.61 -6.76
C ILE A 47 6.98 -13.82 -7.65
N GLN A 48 6.74 -14.27 -8.89
CA GLN A 48 5.79 -13.64 -9.81
C GLN A 48 4.38 -13.59 -9.21
N ALA A 49 3.87 -14.72 -8.69
CA ALA A 49 2.55 -14.78 -8.06
C ALA A 49 2.44 -13.90 -6.80
N LYS A 50 3.54 -13.67 -6.08
CA LYS A 50 3.58 -12.76 -4.93
C LYS A 50 3.61 -11.30 -5.38
N ASN A 51 4.40 -10.98 -6.40
CA ASN A 51 4.46 -9.64 -6.99
C ASN A 51 3.13 -9.23 -7.61
N GLU A 52 2.42 -10.16 -8.25
CA GLU A 52 1.08 -9.90 -8.79
C GLU A 52 0.09 -9.47 -7.69
N ARG A 53 0.07 -10.21 -6.57
CA ARG A 53 -0.74 -9.85 -5.39
C ARG A 53 -0.34 -8.50 -4.79
N ARG A 54 0.95 -8.16 -4.79
CA ARG A 54 1.43 -6.85 -4.33
C ARG A 54 0.98 -5.72 -5.26
N LYS A 55 0.96 -5.94 -6.57
CA LYS A 55 0.43 -4.96 -7.55
C LYS A 55 -1.05 -4.69 -7.31
N GLN A 56 -1.84 -5.74 -7.09
CA GLN A 56 -3.26 -5.58 -6.72
C GLN A 56 -3.44 -4.81 -5.41
N ALA A 57 -2.58 -5.04 -4.40
CA ALA A 57 -2.61 -4.27 -3.16
C ALA A 57 -2.24 -2.79 -3.37
N LEU A 58 -1.28 -2.49 -4.25
CA LEU A 58 -0.91 -1.12 -4.61
C LEU A 58 -2.07 -0.35 -5.22
N ASP A 59 -2.88 -0.99 -6.06
CA ASP A 59 -4.07 -0.35 -6.63
C ASP A 59 -5.09 -0.01 -5.54
N GLY A 60 -5.31 -0.91 -4.57
CA GLY A 60 -6.14 -0.63 -3.39
C GLY A 60 -5.63 0.55 -2.57
N PHE A 61 -4.32 0.61 -2.28
CA PHE A 61 -3.72 1.72 -1.55
C PHE A 61 -3.84 3.05 -2.30
N ARG A 62 -3.75 3.03 -3.64
CA ARG A 62 -3.88 4.25 -4.46
C ARG A 62 -5.29 4.81 -4.41
N GLU A 63 -6.31 3.96 -4.49
CA GLU A 63 -7.71 4.38 -4.33
C GLU A 63 -7.95 4.93 -2.91
N GLU A 64 -7.45 4.25 -1.87
CA GLU A 64 -7.60 4.70 -0.48
C GLU A 64 -6.91 6.05 -0.22
N ILE A 65 -5.70 6.27 -0.75
CA ILE A 65 -5.02 7.57 -0.69
C ILE A 65 -5.85 8.67 -1.34
N LYS A 66 -6.49 8.36 -2.48
CA LYS A 66 -7.29 9.33 -3.24
C LYS A 66 -8.56 9.70 -2.48
N ASP A 67 -9.24 8.71 -1.89
CA ASP A 67 -10.43 8.93 -1.08
C ASP A 67 -10.10 9.75 0.17
N GLU A 68 -9.03 9.40 0.89
CA GLU A 68 -8.56 10.15 2.07
C GLU A 68 -8.14 11.60 1.72
N ALA A 69 -7.51 11.80 0.55
CA ALA A 69 -7.14 13.13 0.08
C ALA A 69 -8.37 13.97 -0.35
N ALA A 70 -9.40 13.35 -0.91
CA ALA A 70 -10.65 14.03 -1.29
C ALA A 70 -11.46 14.44 -0.05
N ASP A 71 -11.52 13.55 0.94
CA ASP A 71 -12.14 13.79 2.25
C ASP A 71 -11.47 14.93 3.03
N ARG A 72 -10.17 15.14 2.82
CA ARG A 72 -9.44 16.30 3.34
C ARG A 72 -9.89 17.61 2.69
N GLN A 73 -10.17 17.62 1.38
CA GLN A 73 -10.60 18.83 0.66
C GLN A 73 -12.06 19.20 0.92
N GLN A 74 -12.94 18.25 1.23
CA GLN A 74 -14.35 18.52 1.54
C GLN A 74 -14.62 18.84 3.02
N GLY A 75 -13.60 18.69 3.88
CA GLY A 75 -13.67 18.96 5.32
C GLY A 75 -13.17 20.34 5.76
N GLU A 76 -12.74 21.20 4.82
CA GLU A 76 -12.45 22.64 5.03
C GLU A 76 -13.63 23.51 4.59
#